data_AF-A0A352EYK5-F1
#
_entry.id   AF-A0A352EYK5-F1
#
_cell.length_a   1.000
_cell.length_b   1.000
_cell.length_c   1.000
_cell.angle_alpha   90.00
_cell.angle_beta   90.00
_cell.angle_gamma   90.00
#
_symmetry.space_group_name_H-M   'P 1'
#
loop_
_entity.id
_entity.type
_entity.pdbx_description
1 polymer ?
#
loop_
_entity_poly.entity_id
_entity_poly.type
_entity_poly.pdbx_seq_one_letter_code
_entity_poly.pdbx_strand_id
1 'polypeptide(L)'
;MVEQAKSRVAAVKESLAEKAAAPAAGAPKIPVKKKEEGPKPVDASENKLVKKLKVRFAGAISEPFEFLGQVAVRIAPESIVEVCMFLRDDQDARFNYLSDLTCVHYPLRAEAPLEVVYNLFSIPRNERVRLKVAMAEGASIDSVTGVWPSANWMEREVYDLFGVPFNNHPDLRRILLPPDWEGHPLRKDYPLEFIENAWTQRHLPVMTEVQREQLEQRRGYGLEILSVPQERMMREIFQAGKEVMPKDK
;
A
#
# COMPACT_ATOMS: atom_id res chain seq x y z
N MET A 1 -36.89 -23.19 14.76
CA MET A 1 -36.18 -21.88 14.87
C MET A 1 -35.80 -21.29 13.51
N VAL A 2 -35.24 -22.06 12.56
CA VAL A 2 -34.88 -21.56 11.21
C VAL A 2 -36.11 -21.12 10.39
N GLU A 3 -37.23 -21.82 10.52
CA GLU A 3 -38.48 -21.50 9.80
C GLU A 3 -39.12 -20.18 10.29
N GLN A 4 -39.07 -19.93 11.59
CA GLN A 4 -39.48 -18.65 12.19
C GLN A 4 -38.54 -17.50 11.83
N ALA A 5 -37.25 -17.77 11.57
CA ALA A 5 -36.32 -16.76 11.07
C ALA A 5 -36.62 -16.40 9.61
N LYS A 6 -36.93 -17.41 8.76
CA LYS A 6 -37.33 -17.21 7.36
C LYS A 6 -38.64 -16.43 7.25
N SER A 7 -39.63 -16.70 8.10
CA SER A 7 -40.89 -15.95 8.11
C SER A 7 -40.73 -14.50 8.57
N ARG A 8 -39.83 -14.23 9.52
CA ARG A 8 -39.50 -12.85 9.95
C ARG A 8 -38.76 -12.07 8.86
N VAL A 9 -37.86 -12.71 8.12
CA VAL A 9 -37.15 -12.08 6.99
C VAL A 9 -38.12 -11.81 5.84
N ALA A 10 -39.05 -12.72 5.54
CA ALA A 10 -40.09 -12.51 4.52
C ALA A 10 -41.03 -11.35 4.89
N ALA A 11 -41.51 -11.29 6.13
CA ALA A 11 -42.36 -10.21 6.62
C ALA A 11 -41.65 -8.83 6.60
N VAL A 12 -40.35 -8.81 6.90
CA VAL A 12 -39.55 -7.57 6.78
C VAL A 12 -39.40 -7.17 5.31
N LYS A 13 -39.21 -8.12 4.40
CA LYS A 13 -39.07 -7.86 2.96
C LYS A 13 -40.38 -7.34 2.34
N GLU A 14 -41.52 -7.87 2.74
CA GLU A 14 -42.84 -7.35 2.35
C GLU A 14 -43.10 -5.95 2.93
N SER A 15 -42.77 -5.70 4.20
CA SER A 15 -42.92 -4.36 4.80
C SER A 15 -42.04 -3.28 4.15
N LEU A 16 -40.90 -3.68 3.58
CA LEU A 16 -40.00 -2.81 2.83
C LEU A 16 -40.49 -2.59 1.39
N ALA A 17 -41.12 -3.60 0.78
CA ALA A 17 -41.74 -3.49 -0.54
C ALA A 17 -43.01 -2.61 -0.50
N GLU A 18 -43.80 -2.71 0.56
CA GLU A 18 -45.02 -1.91 0.75
C GLU A 18 -44.69 -0.42 1.03
N LYS A 19 -43.58 -0.16 1.74
CA LYS A 19 -43.03 1.21 1.89
C LYS A 19 -42.42 1.79 0.61
N ALA A 20 -42.17 0.98 -0.42
CA ALA A 20 -41.64 1.43 -1.71
C ALA A 20 -42.74 1.82 -2.72
N ALA A 21 -44.03 1.64 -2.39
CA ALA A 21 -45.15 1.83 -3.31
C ALA A 21 -45.96 3.12 -3.08
N ALA A 22 -45.33 4.20 -2.59
CA ALA A 22 -45.92 5.54 -2.58
C ALA A 22 -44.95 6.55 -3.23
N PRO A 23 -45.35 7.26 -4.30
CA PRO A 23 -44.49 8.25 -4.94
C PRO A 23 -44.50 9.52 -4.09
N ALA A 24 -43.60 9.61 -3.11
CA ALA A 24 -43.34 10.86 -2.43
C ALA A 24 -42.61 11.81 -3.38
N ALA A 25 -43.26 12.93 -3.67
CA ALA A 25 -42.76 14.05 -4.45
C ALA A 25 -41.30 14.40 -4.09
N GLY A 26 -40.52 14.74 -5.12
CA GLY A 26 -39.07 14.89 -5.09
C GLY A 26 -38.52 15.58 -3.84
N ALA A 27 -37.83 14.79 -3.01
CA ALA A 27 -36.97 15.33 -1.98
C ALA A 27 -35.89 16.21 -2.65
N PRO A 28 -35.67 17.45 -2.18
CA PRO A 28 -34.62 18.30 -2.74
C PRO A 28 -33.28 17.58 -2.53
N LYS A 29 -32.57 17.31 -3.64
CA LYS A 29 -31.20 16.80 -3.61
C LYS A 29 -30.39 17.71 -2.69
N ILE A 30 -30.00 17.20 -1.53
CA ILE A 30 -29.04 17.89 -0.65
C ILE A 30 -27.83 18.17 -1.53
N PRO A 31 -27.43 19.45 -1.73
CA PRO A 31 -26.29 19.75 -2.57
C PRO A 31 -25.07 19.11 -1.92
N VAL A 32 -24.56 18.05 -2.57
CA VAL A 32 -23.28 17.45 -2.21
C VAL A 32 -22.26 18.57 -2.38
N LYS A 33 -21.87 19.22 -1.27
CA LYS A 33 -20.77 20.18 -1.27
C LYS A 33 -19.61 19.49 -1.97
N LYS A 34 -19.12 20.10 -3.04
CA LYS A 34 -17.89 19.68 -3.73
C LYS A 34 -16.86 19.45 -2.63
N LYS A 35 -16.44 18.19 -2.45
CA LYS A 35 -15.45 17.81 -1.45
C LYS A 35 -14.26 18.74 -1.67
N GLU A 36 -13.94 19.59 -0.70
CA GLU A 36 -12.76 20.47 -0.79
C GLU A 36 -11.60 19.56 -1.17
N GLU A 37 -11.00 19.82 -2.35
CA GLU A 37 -9.83 19.07 -2.78
C GLU A 37 -8.81 19.22 -1.65
N GLY A 38 -8.42 18.09 -1.07
CA GLY A 38 -7.40 18.08 -0.03
C GLY A 38 -6.13 18.78 -0.53
N PRO A 39 -5.23 19.17 0.39
CA PRO A 39 -3.99 19.82 -0.01
C PRO A 39 -3.30 18.98 -1.09
N LYS A 40 -2.75 19.65 -2.11
CA LYS A 40 -2.00 18.99 -3.19
C LYS A 40 -0.52 19.04 -2.85
N PRO A 41 0.28 18.05 -3.28
CA PRO A 41 1.73 18.13 -3.18
C PRO A 41 2.25 19.36 -3.94
N VAL A 42 3.17 20.10 -3.31
CA VAL A 42 3.86 21.25 -3.89
C VAL A 42 5.27 20.83 -4.27
N ASP A 43 5.89 21.45 -5.27
CA ASP A 43 7.30 21.18 -5.60
C ASP A 43 8.21 21.65 -4.45
N ALA A 44 9.10 20.76 -3.98
CA ALA A 44 10.04 21.03 -2.89
C ALA A 44 11.43 21.48 -3.38
N SER A 45 11.58 21.78 -4.67
CA SER A 45 12.86 22.17 -5.27
C SER A 45 13.55 23.35 -4.57
N GLU A 46 12.79 24.24 -3.94
CA GLU A 46 13.32 25.40 -3.23
C GLU A 46 13.85 25.11 -1.81
N ASN A 47 13.57 23.93 -1.26
CA ASN A 47 13.99 23.57 0.09
C ASN A 47 15.53 23.48 0.19
N LYS A 48 16.09 24.05 1.27
CA LYS A 48 17.55 24.10 1.51
C LYS A 48 18.20 22.72 1.44
N LEU A 49 17.54 21.71 1.99
CA LEU A 49 18.04 20.33 1.99
C LEU A 49 18.04 19.73 0.58
N VAL A 50 16.96 19.93 -0.18
CA VAL A 50 16.84 19.46 -1.56
C VAL A 50 17.89 20.11 -2.45
N LYS A 51 18.14 21.42 -2.29
CA LYS A 51 19.21 22.12 -3.03
C LYS A 51 20.58 21.52 -2.76
N LYS A 52 20.91 21.27 -1.49
CA LYS A 52 22.18 20.63 -1.12
C LYS A 52 22.34 19.24 -1.73
N LEU A 53 21.27 18.45 -1.66
CA LEU A 53 21.25 17.12 -2.26
C LEU A 53 21.44 17.19 -3.79
N LYS A 54 20.74 18.09 -4.49
CA LYS A 54 20.89 18.30 -5.94
C LYS A 54 22.30 18.75 -6.35
N VAL A 55 22.95 19.59 -5.54
CA VAL A 55 24.33 20.05 -5.82
C VAL A 55 25.34 18.91 -5.70
N ARG A 56 25.16 18.02 -4.71
CA ARG A 56 26.12 16.95 -4.42
C ARG A 56 25.89 15.68 -5.23
N PHE A 57 24.63 15.36 -5.53
CA PHE A 57 24.20 14.14 -6.23
C PHE A 57 23.43 14.50 -7.50
N ALA A 58 24.03 15.34 -8.34
CA ALA A 58 23.45 15.75 -9.60
C ALA A 58 23.15 14.51 -10.47
N GLY A 59 21.87 14.31 -10.81
CA GLY A 59 21.40 13.17 -11.63
C GLY A 59 20.82 11.99 -10.85
N ALA A 60 21.11 11.84 -9.55
CA ALA A 60 20.54 10.77 -8.73
C ALA A 60 19.17 11.14 -8.13
N ILE A 61 18.84 12.43 -8.08
CA ILE A 61 17.63 12.95 -7.42
C ILE A 61 16.60 13.37 -8.45
N SER A 62 15.41 12.79 -8.34
CA SER A 62 14.24 13.13 -9.15
C SER A 62 13.07 13.56 -8.27
N GLU A 63 12.17 14.36 -8.84
CA GLU A 63 10.86 14.72 -8.27
C GLU A 63 10.85 15.03 -6.76
N PRO A 64 11.49 16.12 -6.30
CA PRO A 64 11.31 16.57 -4.93
C PRO A 64 9.91 17.17 -4.77
N PHE A 65 9.13 16.68 -3.80
CA PHE A 65 7.82 17.24 -3.50
C PHE A 65 7.63 17.39 -2.00
N GLU A 66 6.87 18.41 -1.62
CA GLU A 66 6.51 18.72 -0.25
C GLU A 66 5.01 18.54 -0.08
N PHE A 67 4.62 17.82 0.96
CA PHE A 67 3.23 17.61 1.28
C PHE A 67 3.02 17.75 2.78
N LEU A 68 2.15 18.69 3.19
CA LEU A 68 1.85 18.96 4.61
C LEU A 68 3.12 19.20 5.46
N GLY A 69 4.12 19.90 4.90
CA GLY A 69 5.39 20.18 5.58
C GLY A 69 6.36 18.99 5.63
N GLN A 70 6.07 17.89 4.92
CA GLN A 70 6.97 16.75 4.77
C GLN A 70 7.61 16.77 3.39
N VAL A 71 8.94 16.82 3.36
CA VAL A 71 9.72 16.75 2.13
C VAL A 71 9.92 15.29 1.75
N ALA A 72 9.63 14.98 0.50
CA ALA A 72 9.89 13.69 -0.12
C ALA A 72 10.74 13.87 -1.37
N VAL A 73 11.69 12.96 -1.56
CA VAL A 73 12.65 13.01 -2.68
C VAL A 73 12.75 11.62 -3.28
N ARG A 74 12.68 11.51 -4.61
CA ARG A 74 13.01 10.26 -5.30
C ARG A 74 14.49 10.18 -5.58
N ILE A 75 15.09 9.02 -5.33
CA ILE A 75 16.52 8.77 -5.48
C ILE A 75 16.71 7.51 -6.33
N ALA A 76 17.72 7.54 -7.19
CA ALA A 76 18.22 6.37 -7.90
C ALA A 76 18.75 5.31 -6.91
N PRO A 77 18.47 4.01 -7.13
CA PRO A 77 18.86 2.96 -6.19
C PRO A 77 20.37 2.85 -5.97
N GLU A 78 21.18 3.19 -6.96
CA GLU A 78 22.64 3.11 -6.90
C GLU A 78 23.25 4.13 -5.94
N SER A 79 22.56 5.26 -5.71
CA SER A 79 23.08 6.35 -4.86
C SER A 79 22.50 6.33 -3.44
N ILE A 80 21.67 5.34 -3.09
CA ILE A 80 20.95 5.36 -1.82
C ILE A 80 21.88 5.38 -0.61
N VAL A 81 22.94 4.57 -0.63
CA VAL A 81 23.88 4.45 0.50
C VAL A 81 24.65 5.75 0.68
N GLU A 82 25.16 6.34 -0.41
CA GLU A 82 25.91 7.60 -0.35
C GLU A 82 25.03 8.76 0.12
N VAL A 83 23.78 8.85 -0.35
CA VAL A 83 22.83 9.88 0.10
C VAL A 83 22.50 9.69 1.58
N CYS A 84 22.28 8.45 2.02
CA CYS A 84 22.01 8.14 3.42
C CYS A 84 23.19 8.49 4.33
N MET A 85 24.42 8.16 3.93
CA MET A 85 25.64 8.55 4.64
C MET A 85 25.77 10.07 4.73
N PHE A 86 25.55 10.78 3.62
CA PHE A 86 25.58 12.23 3.61
C PHE A 86 24.53 12.84 4.54
N LEU A 87 23.29 12.37 4.52
CA LEU A 87 22.22 12.88 5.39
C LEU A 87 22.49 12.64 6.88
N ARG A 88 23.16 11.54 7.21
CA ARG A 88 23.58 11.23 8.59
C ARG A 88 24.73 12.15 9.05
N ASP A 89 25.77 12.28 8.22
CA ASP A 89 27.05 12.88 8.61
C ASP A 89 27.08 14.42 8.44
N ASP A 90 26.27 14.97 7.53
CA ASP A 90 26.19 16.41 7.31
C ASP A 90 25.72 17.16 8.56
N GLN A 91 26.48 18.17 8.98
CA GLN A 91 26.21 18.89 10.22
C GLN A 91 24.90 19.69 10.19
N ASP A 92 24.46 20.07 8.99
CA ASP A 92 23.20 20.80 8.82
C ASP A 92 22.02 19.85 8.63
N ALA A 93 22.20 18.61 8.17
CA ALA A 93 21.09 17.66 8.02
C ALA A 93 20.86 16.86 9.32
N ARG A 94 21.91 16.20 9.82
CA ARG A 94 21.92 15.42 11.08
C ARG A 94 20.78 14.41 11.18
N PHE A 95 20.46 13.67 10.11
CA PHE A 95 19.46 12.59 10.17
C PHE A 95 20.02 11.38 10.91
N ASN A 96 19.98 11.47 12.24
CA ASN A 96 20.55 10.48 13.14
C ASN A 96 19.59 9.32 13.44
N TYR A 97 18.33 9.40 13.01
CA TYR A 97 17.31 8.39 13.31
C TYR A 97 16.59 7.92 12.04
N LEU A 98 16.80 6.66 11.67
CA LEU A 98 15.96 5.95 10.70
C LEU A 98 14.67 5.54 11.41
N SER A 99 13.57 6.22 11.08
CA SER A 99 12.28 6.00 11.74
C SER A 99 11.59 4.75 11.24
N ASP A 100 11.61 4.54 9.93
CA ASP A 100 10.92 3.44 9.28
C ASP A 100 11.50 3.20 7.88
N LEU A 101 11.46 1.96 7.43
CA LEU A 101 11.83 1.54 6.08
C LEU A 101 10.76 0.56 5.62
N THR A 102 10.01 0.98 4.60
CA THR A 102 8.87 0.24 4.08
C THR A 102 8.95 0.13 2.58
N CYS A 103 8.12 -0.73 1.98
CA CYS A 103 7.99 -0.83 0.53
C CYS A 103 6.52 -0.73 0.13
N VAL A 104 6.27 -0.24 -1.08
CA VAL A 104 4.94 -0.14 -1.67
C VAL A 104 4.96 -0.76 -3.06
N HIS A 105 4.04 -1.69 -3.32
CA HIS A 105 3.87 -2.29 -4.64
C HIS A 105 2.81 -1.51 -5.45
N TYR A 106 3.25 -0.89 -6.55
CA TYR A 106 2.48 -0.18 -7.56
C TYR A 106 2.43 -0.99 -8.88
N PRO A 107 1.50 -1.95 -9.03
CA PRO A 107 1.46 -2.84 -10.19
C PRO A 107 1.16 -2.14 -11.53
N LEU A 108 0.69 -0.90 -11.50
CA LEU A 108 0.43 -0.09 -12.70
C LEU A 108 1.71 0.55 -13.27
N ARG A 109 2.82 0.54 -12.53
CA ARG A 109 4.12 1.06 -12.98
C ARG A 109 4.94 -0.11 -13.53
N ALA A 110 4.84 -0.32 -14.84
CA ALA A 110 5.46 -1.49 -15.49
C ALA A 110 7.00 -1.54 -15.33
N GLU A 111 7.68 -0.40 -15.39
CA GLU A 111 9.15 -0.33 -15.33
C GLU A 111 9.70 -0.43 -13.90
N ALA A 112 8.97 0.08 -12.91
CA ALA A 112 9.37 0.13 -11.52
C ALA A 112 8.16 -0.10 -10.59
N PRO A 113 7.71 -1.36 -10.45
CA PRO A 113 6.52 -1.68 -9.68
C PRO A 113 6.75 -1.52 -8.18
N LEU A 114 7.98 -1.64 -7.67
CA LEU A 114 8.28 -1.56 -6.24
C LEU A 114 8.83 -0.18 -5.90
N GLU A 115 8.35 0.44 -4.82
CA GLU A 115 8.90 1.71 -4.30
C GLU A 115 9.33 1.48 -2.84
N VAL A 116 10.63 1.49 -2.58
CA VAL A 116 11.19 1.43 -1.23
C VAL A 116 11.22 2.83 -0.65
N VAL A 117 10.75 2.98 0.58
CA VAL A 117 10.52 4.26 1.25
C VAL A 117 11.30 4.29 2.55
N TYR A 118 12.24 5.23 2.66
CA TYR A 118 13.00 5.48 3.87
C TYR A 118 12.46 6.72 4.56
N ASN A 119 11.99 6.57 5.79
CA ASN A 119 11.52 7.67 6.62
C ASN A 119 12.63 8.04 7.60
N LEU A 120 13.27 9.18 7.38
CA LEU A 120 14.36 9.68 8.20
C LEU A 120 13.88 10.82 9.09
N PHE A 121 14.43 10.87 10.30
CA PHE A 121 14.16 11.92 11.27
C PHE A 121 15.46 12.47 11.84
N SER A 122 15.54 13.78 11.89
CA SER A 122 16.61 14.51 12.56
C SER A 122 16.11 14.91 13.95
N ILE A 123 16.54 14.21 14.99
CA ILE A 123 16.22 14.56 16.39
C ILE A 123 16.67 16.00 16.74
N PRO A 124 17.90 16.44 16.40
CA PRO A 124 18.35 17.78 16.82
C PRO A 124 17.62 18.93 16.10
N ARG A 125 17.14 18.69 14.87
CA ARG A 125 16.43 19.71 14.08
C ARG A 125 14.91 19.57 14.12
N ASN A 126 14.41 18.45 14.63
CA ASN A 126 13.01 18.05 14.58
C ASN A 126 12.42 18.09 13.14
N GLU A 127 13.24 17.72 12.16
CA GLU A 127 12.88 17.70 10.73
C GLU A 127 12.71 16.25 10.25
N ARG A 128 11.76 16.02 9.33
CA ARG A 128 11.52 14.71 8.69
C ARG A 128 11.76 14.80 7.19
N VAL A 129 12.36 13.77 6.63
CA VAL A 129 12.50 13.61 5.18
C VAL A 129 12.16 12.19 4.78
N ARG A 130 11.51 12.05 3.62
CA ARG A 130 11.17 10.76 3.03
C ARG A 130 11.99 10.55 1.76
N LEU A 131 12.77 9.49 1.72
CA LEU A 131 13.47 9.07 0.51
C LEU A 131 12.68 7.96 -0.15
N LYS A 132 12.55 8.02 -1.47
CA LYS A 132 11.77 7.09 -2.26
C LYS A 132 12.64 6.52 -3.36
N VAL A 133 12.73 5.21 -3.44
CA VAL A 133 13.54 4.53 -4.45
C VAL A 133 12.62 3.64 -5.25
N ALA A 134 12.46 3.96 -6.53
CA ALA A 134 11.70 3.14 -7.45
C ALA A 134 12.59 1.99 -7.96
N MET A 135 12.07 0.78 -7.90
CA MET A 135 12.78 -0.46 -8.17
C MET A 135 12.01 -1.29 -9.18
N ALA A 136 12.74 -1.80 -10.18
CA ALA A 136 12.25 -2.86 -11.06
C ALA A 136 12.09 -4.16 -10.27
N GLU A 137 11.28 -5.08 -10.78
CA GLU A 137 11.17 -6.40 -10.19
C GLU A 137 12.47 -7.19 -10.35
N GLY A 138 12.93 -7.85 -9.28
CA GLY A 138 14.19 -8.60 -9.26
C GLY A 138 15.45 -7.73 -9.15
N ALA A 139 15.33 -6.40 -9.20
CA ALA A 139 16.45 -5.51 -8.96
C ALA A 139 16.84 -5.51 -7.47
N SER A 140 18.15 -5.50 -7.21
CA SER A 140 18.72 -5.42 -5.87
C SER A 140 19.04 -3.99 -5.48
N ILE A 141 18.93 -3.69 -4.19
CA ILE A 141 19.32 -2.41 -3.60
C ILE A 141 20.40 -2.64 -2.55
N ASP A 142 21.30 -1.69 -2.34
CA ASP A 142 22.32 -1.82 -1.31
C ASP A 142 21.74 -1.55 0.09
N SER A 143 22.16 -2.38 1.06
CA SER A 143 21.77 -2.27 2.46
C SER A 143 22.30 -1.00 3.10
N VAL A 144 21.46 -0.38 3.94
CA VAL A 144 21.78 0.82 4.72
C VAL A 144 22.11 0.49 6.17
N THR A 145 22.25 -0.81 6.50
CA THR A 145 22.67 -1.29 7.83
C THR A 145 24.01 -0.73 8.30
N GLY A 146 24.93 -0.47 7.38
CA GLY A 146 26.20 0.21 7.67
C GLY A 146 26.05 1.69 8.05
N VAL A 147 24.93 2.32 7.68
CA VAL A 147 24.62 3.71 8.04
C VAL A 147 23.85 3.77 9.36
N TRP A 148 22.76 3.01 9.45
CA TRP A 148 21.94 2.86 10.65
C TRP A 148 21.75 1.37 10.98
N PRO A 149 22.25 0.90 12.14
CA PRO A 149 22.08 -0.50 12.55
C PRO A 149 20.62 -0.93 12.69
N SER A 150 19.70 0.01 12.93
CA SER A 150 18.26 -0.26 13.00
C SER A 150 17.65 -0.75 11.69
N ALA A 151 18.30 -0.49 10.54
CA ALA A 151 17.82 -0.91 9.23
C ALA A 151 17.77 -2.44 9.08
N ASN A 152 18.54 -3.19 9.88
CA ASN A 152 18.66 -4.65 9.74
C ASN A 152 17.29 -5.36 9.78
N TRP A 153 16.45 -5.01 10.76
CA TRP A 153 15.14 -5.64 10.91
C TRP A 153 14.16 -5.18 9.83
N MET A 154 14.20 -3.90 9.47
CA MET A 154 13.28 -3.32 8.49
C MET A 154 13.58 -3.80 7.06
N GLU A 155 14.86 -3.93 6.69
CA GLU A 155 15.27 -4.50 5.40
C GLU A 155 14.87 -5.97 5.28
N ARG A 156 14.99 -6.74 6.37
CA ARG A 156 14.49 -8.13 6.42
C ARG A 156 12.99 -8.22 6.28
N GLU A 157 12.23 -7.31 6.90
CA GLU A 157 10.78 -7.23 6.74
C GLU A 157 10.39 -6.95 5.28
N VAL A 158 11.04 -5.98 4.64
CA VAL A 158 10.80 -5.67 3.23
C VAL A 158 11.18 -6.84 2.32
N TYR A 159 12.27 -7.54 2.60
CA TYR A 159 12.64 -8.77 1.90
C TYR A 159 11.59 -9.87 2.06
N ASP A 160 11.07 -10.09 3.27
CA ASP A 160 10.10 -11.14 3.55
C ASP A 160 8.73 -10.86 2.92
N LEU A 161 8.24 -9.62 3.05
CA LEU A 161 6.87 -9.25 2.64
C LEU A 161 6.75 -8.80 1.18
N PHE A 162 7.82 -8.23 0.60
CA PHE A 162 7.83 -7.71 -0.77
C PHE A 162 8.86 -8.37 -1.67
N GLY A 163 9.84 -9.11 -1.14
CA GLY A 163 10.83 -9.82 -1.96
C GLY A 163 11.88 -8.92 -2.59
N VAL A 164 12.21 -7.79 -1.97
CA VAL A 164 13.29 -6.91 -2.45
C VAL A 164 14.63 -7.42 -1.89
N PRO A 165 15.60 -7.83 -2.74
CA PRO A 165 16.90 -8.27 -2.27
C PRO A 165 17.79 -7.07 -1.88
N PHE A 166 18.40 -7.16 -0.69
CA PHE A 166 19.34 -6.17 -0.18
C PHE A 166 20.79 -6.70 -0.24
N ASN A 167 21.64 -6.06 -1.04
CA ASN A 167 23.07 -6.39 -1.11
C ASN A 167 23.80 -5.92 0.16
N ASN A 168 24.86 -6.63 0.54
CA ASN A 168 25.71 -6.28 1.70
C ASN A 168 24.98 -6.30 3.07
N HIS A 169 23.79 -6.92 3.15
CA HIS A 169 23.08 -7.09 4.41
C HIS A 169 23.72 -8.24 5.25
N PRO A 170 23.91 -8.07 6.57
CA PRO A 170 24.62 -9.05 7.41
C PRO A 170 23.91 -10.40 7.59
N ASP A 171 22.56 -10.41 7.66
CA ASP A 171 21.76 -11.64 7.82
C ASP A 171 20.41 -11.48 7.11
N LEU A 172 20.41 -11.56 5.77
CA LEU A 172 19.18 -11.41 4.99
C LEU A 172 18.41 -12.73 4.96
N ARG A 173 17.46 -12.85 5.88
CA ARG A 173 16.51 -13.97 5.93
C ARG A 173 15.14 -13.49 6.38
N ARG A 174 14.13 -14.32 6.11
CA ARG A 174 12.75 -14.11 6.55
C ARG A 174 12.67 -13.88 8.06
N ILE A 175 11.66 -13.15 8.49
CA ILE A 175 11.52 -12.73 9.89
C ILE A 175 10.08 -12.79 10.40
N LEU A 176 9.10 -12.47 9.56
CA LEU A 176 7.68 -12.51 9.89
C LEU A 176 7.03 -13.81 9.44
N LEU A 177 7.40 -14.29 8.26
CA LEU A 177 6.82 -15.48 7.67
C LEU A 177 7.59 -16.74 8.09
N PRO A 178 6.89 -17.90 8.15
CA PRO A 178 7.53 -19.19 8.31
C PRO A 178 8.60 -19.45 7.23
N PRO A 179 9.65 -20.24 7.54
CA PRO A 179 10.76 -20.47 6.62
C PRO A 179 10.36 -21.20 5.33
N ASP A 180 9.29 -21.99 5.38
CA ASP A 180 8.72 -22.76 4.27
C ASP A 180 7.55 -22.03 3.57
N TRP A 181 7.33 -20.75 3.88
CA TRP A 181 6.33 -19.95 3.19
C TRP A 181 6.76 -19.63 1.76
N GLU A 182 5.85 -19.73 0.79
CA GLU A 182 6.12 -19.37 -0.60
C GLU A 182 5.40 -18.07 -0.98
N GLY A 183 6.13 -17.16 -1.64
CA GLY A 183 5.63 -15.86 -2.07
C GLY A 183 5.72 -14.73 -1.05
N HIS A 184 5.22 -13.56 -1.45
CA HIS A 184 5.37 -12.28 -0.78
C HIS A 184 3.99 -11.61 -0.55
N PRO A 185 3.40 -11.76 0.65
CA PRO A 185 1.98 -11.45 0.89
C PRO A 185 1.54 -10.00 0.68
N LEU A 186 2.44 -9.02 0.83
CA LEU A 186 2.06 -7.60 0.69
C LEU A 186 2.07 -7.10 -0.76
N ARG A 187 2.49 -7.94 -1.71
CA ARG A 187 2.39 -7.60 -3.12
C ARG A 187 0.93 -7.67 -3.59
N LYS A 188 0.51 -6.71 -4.42
CA LYS A 188 -0.87 -6.60 -4.92
C LYS A 188 -1.31 -7.69 -5.92
N ASP A 189 -0.36 -8.45 -6.44
CA ASP A 189 -0.54 -9.67 -7.22
C ASP A 189 -0.69 -10.92 -6.34
N TYR A 190 -0.36 -10.84 -5.05
CA TYR A 190 -0.51 -11.96 -4.13
C TYR A 190 -2.00 -12.20 -3.83
N PRO A 191 -2.53 -13.41 -4.10
CA PRO A 191 -3.94 -13.72 -3.90
C PRO A 191 -4.28 -13.75 -2.40
N LEU A 192 -5.31 -12.98 -2.01
CA LEU A 192 -5.82 -12.92 -0.63
C LEU A 192 -6.56 -14.20 -0.22
N GLU A 193 -7.04 -14.98 -1.17
CA GLU A 193 -7.83 -16.20 -0.93
C GLU A 193 -6.98 -17.39 -0.45
N PHE A 194 -5.65 -17.29 -0.46
CA PHE A 194 -4.76 -18.34 0.02
C PHE A 194 -4.69 -18.39 1.56
N ILE A 195 -5.81 -18.75 2.19
CA ILE A 195 -5.81 -19.50 3.45
C ILE A 195 -5.36 -20.96 3.19
N GLU A 196 -5.07 -21.34 1.94
CA GLU A 196 -4.73 -22.71 1.53
C GLU A 196 -3.38 -22.83 0.80
N ASN A 197 -2.33 -22.15 1.26
CA ASN A 197 -0.98 -22.53 0.80
C ASN A 197 -0.51 -23.81 1.52
N ALA A 198 0.55 -24.44 1.02
CA ALA A 198 1.04 -25.71 1.58
C ALA A 198 1.35 -25.61 3.09
N TRP A 199 1.75 -24.43 3.56
CA TRP A 199 1.97 -24.15 4.97
C TRP A 199 0.66 -24.14 5.77
N THR A 200 -0.35 -23.39 5.32
CA THR A 200 -1.61 -23.26 6.05
C THR A 200 -2.39 -24.57 6.06
N GLN A 201 -2.38 -25.34 4.97
CA GLN A 201 -3.00 -26.68 4.94
C GLN A 201 -2.34 -27.65 5.93
N ARG A 202 -1.04 -27.51 6.15
CA ARG A 202 -0.27 -28.39 7.05
C ARG A 202 -0.40 -27.99 8.52
N HIS A 203 -0.51 -26.69 8.81
CA HIS A 203 -0.35 -26.15 10.16
C HIS A 203 -1.61 -25.52 10.77
N LEU A 204 -2.58 -25.04 9.97
CA LEU A 204 -3.83 -24.54 10.51
C LEU A 204 -4.85 -25.67 10.70
N PRO A 205 -5.67 -25.61 11.78
CA PRO A 205 -6.78 -26.53 11.94
C PRO A 205 -7.78 -26.37 10.79
N VAL A 206 -8.28 -27.50 10.29
CA VAL A 206 -9.28 -27.54 9.23
C VAL A 206 -10.47 -26.67 9.63
N MET A 207 -10.89 -25.77 8.74
CA MET A 207 -12.08 -24.96 9.00
C MET A 207 -13.29 -25.84 9.29
N THR A 208 -14.03 -25.46 10.33
CA THR A 208 -15.31 -26.09 10.65
C THR A 208 -16.27 -25.95 9.47
N GLU A 209 -17.23 -26.86 9.34
CA GLU A 209 -18.26 -26.81 8.29
C GLU A 209 -19.01 -25.47 8.29
N VAL A 210 -19.27 -24.91 9.48
CA VAL A 210 -19.90 -23.59 9.65
C VAL A 210 -19.04 -22.46 9.07
N GLN A 211 -17.71 -22.50 9.24
CA GLN A 211 -16.81 -21.48 8.69
C GLN A 211 -16.74 -21.57 7.16
N ARG A 212 -16.78 -22.78 6.59
CA ARG A 212 -16.85 -23.00 5.14
C ARG A 212 -18.17 -22.49 4.55
N GLU A 213 -19.29 -22.81 5.18
CA GLU A 213 -20.61 -22.32 4.75
C GLU A 213 -20.70 -20.79 4.84
N GLN A 214 -20.12 -20.17 5.88
CA GLN A 214 -20.06 -18.71 5.99
C GLN A 214 -19.19 -18.06 4.90
N LEU A 215 -18.09 -18.69 4.49
CA LEU A 215 -17.27 -18.25 3.37
C LEU A 215 -18.04 -18.38 2.04
N GLU A 216 -18.70 -19.51 1.80
CA GLU A 216 -19.53 -19.72 0.60
C GLU A 216 -20.70 -18.73 0.54
N GLN A 217 -21.37 -18.45 1.66
CA GLN A 217 -22.41 -17.43 1.74
C GLN A 217 -21.84 -16.04 1.41
N ARG A 218 -20.67 -15.66 1.95
CA ARG A 218 -20.01 -14.39 1.60
C ARG A 218 -19.68 -14.28 0.11
N ARG A 219 -19.22 -15.38 -0.51
CA ARG A 219 -19.02 -15.46 -1.97
C ARG A 219 -20.33 -15.28 -2.74
N GLY A 220 -21.41 -15.92 -2.28
CA GLY A 220 -22.75 -15.78 -2.86
C GLY A 220 -23.34 -14.35 -2.75
N TYR A 221 -22.91 -13.56 -1.77
CA TYR A 221 -23.32 -12.16 -1.60
C TYR A 221 -22.47 -11.17 -2.42
N GLY A 222 -21.53 -11.63 -3.25
CA GLY A 222 -20.60 -10.74 -3.96
C GLY A 222 -19.65 -9.98 -3.03
N LEU A 223 -19.57 -10.39 -1.77
CA LEU A 223 -18.61 -9.94 -0.77
C LEU A 223 -17.38 -10.88 -0.81
N GLU A 224 -16.89 -11.17 -2.01
CA GLU A 224 -15.54 -11.69 -2.16
C GLU A 224 -14.60 -10.68 -1.51
N ILE A 225 -13.61 -11.16 -0.76
CA ILE A 225 -12.54 -10.30 -0.25
C ILE A 225 -11.85 -9.75 -1.50
N LEU A 226 -12.25 -8.52 -1.86
CA LEU A 226 -11.90 -7.75 -3.05
C LEU A 226 -10.46 -8.02 -3.51
N SER A 227 -10.28 -8.94 -4.45
CA SER A 227 -8.95 -9.30 -4.98
C SER A 227 -8.95 -9.80 -6.42
N VAL A 228 -10.03 -9.63 -7.18
CA VAL A 228 -10.13 -10.16 -8.54
C VAL A 228 -9.83 -9.08 -9.60
N PRO A 229 -9.15 -9.42 -10.73
CA PRO A 229 -8.94 -8.54 -11.88
C PRO A 229 -10.19 -7.81 -12.41
N GLN A 230 -11.39 -8.35 -12.20
CA GLN A 230 -12.63 -7.66 -12.57
C GLN A 230 -12.82 -6.32 -11.84
N GLU A 231 -12.30 -6.15 -10.63
CA GLU A 231 -12.39 -4.86 -9.93
C GLU A 231 -11.34 -3.85 -10.42
N ARG A 232 -10.19 -4.34 -10.92
CA ARG A 232 -9.21 -3.51 -11.64
C ARG A 232 -9.81 -3.01 -12.96
N MET A 233 -10.49 -3.89 -13.68
CA MET A 233 -11.29 -3.54 -14.85
C MET A 233 -12.42 -2.56 -14.50
N MET A 234 -13.12 -2.76 -13.38
CA MET A 234 -14.20 -1.85 -12.97
C MET A 234 -13.67 -0.47 -12.54
N ARG A 235 -12.51 -0.41 -11.89
CA ARG A 235 -11.82 0.85 -11.59
C ARG A 235 -11.31 1.55 -12.85
N GLU A 236 -10.80 0.81 -13.83
CA GLU A 236 -10.44 1.36 -15.15
C GLU A 236 -11.66 1.90 -15.88
N ILE A 237 -12.81 1.21 -15.82
CA ILE A 237 -14.08 1.67 -16.38
C ILE A 237 -14.56 2.96 -15.68
N PHE A 238 -14.47 3.02 -14.35
CA PHE A 238 -14.81 4.22 -13.57
C PHE A 238 -13.83 5.39 -13.82
N GLN A 239 -12.54 5.12 -14.05
CA GLN A 239 -11.55 6.13 -14.41
C GLN A 239 -11.69 6.60 -15.87
N ALA A 240 -12.12 5.72 -16.78
CA ALA A 240 -12.34 6.03 -18.20
C ALA A 240 -13.67 6.76 -18.48
N GLY A 241 -14.51 6.99 -17.47
CA GLY A 241 -15.72 7.81 -17.56
C GLY A 241 -16.83 7.26 -18.47
N LYS A 242 -16.80 5.97 -18.84
CA LYS A 242 -17.85 5.34 -19.65
C LYS A 242 -18.95 4.77 -18.74
N GLU A 243 -20.19 5.23 -18.93
CA GLU A 243 -21.38 4.70 -18.24
C GLU A 243 -21.53 3.19 -18.49
N VAL A 244 -21.65 2.41 -17.41
CA VAL A 244 -21.58 0.93 -17.42
C VAL A 244 -22.95 0.26 -17.47
N MET A 245 -24.03 0.99 -17.77
CA MET A 245 -25.35 0.35 -17.89
C MET A 245 -25.91 0.56 -19.30
N PRO A 246 -26.16 -0.52 -20.07
CA PRO A 246 -27.02 -0.41 -21.23
C PRO A 246 -28.41 -0.01 -20.73
N LYS A 247 -28.90 1.14 -21.18
CA LYS A 247 -30.30 1.51 -20.98
C LYS A 247 -31.11 0.60 -21.89
N ASP A 248 -31.67 -0.45 -21.30
CA ASP A 248 -32.70 -1.25 -21.98
C ASP A 248 -33.85 -0.32 -22.39
N LYS A 249 -34.23 -0.42 -23.66
CA LYS A 249 -35.36 0.28 -24.29
C LYS A 249 -36.66 -0.47 -24.07
#